data_AF-X1FJ40-F1
#
_entry.id   AF-X1FJ40-F1
#
_cell.length_a   1.000
_cell.length_b   1.000
_cell.length_c   1.000
_cell.angle_alpha   90.00
_cell.angle_beta   90.00
_cell.angle_gamma   90.00
#
_symmetry.space_group_name_H-M   'P 1'
#
loop_
_entity.id
_entity.type
_entity.pdbx_description
1 polymer ?
#
loop_
_entity_poly.entity_id
_entity_poly.type
_entity_poly.pdbx_seq_one_letter_code
_entity_poly.pdbx_strand_id
1 'polypeptide(L)'
;EEIRRAAADKDFRENAPLAAAREHKAHLEGRIQELEATLKSATIMAENQGTSKIKSGDTVVLYDFSSDKQLHYILVYPREANPTKGRISIASPI
;
A
#
# COMPACT_ATOMS: atom_id res chain seq x y z
N GLU A 1 -27.39 25.61 -4.89
CA GLU A 1 -27.37 26.96 -4.26
C GLU A 1 -26.06 27.37 -3.60
N GLU A 2 -25.45 26.58 -2.70
CA GLU A 2 -24.39 27.06 -1.79
C GLU A 2 -23.11 27.58 -2.47
N ILE A 3 -22.69 26.96 -3.58
CA ILE A 3 -21.51 27.36 -4.35
C ILE A 3 -21.67 28.77 -4.96
N ARG A 4 -22.91 29.19 -5.30
CA ARG A 4 -23.18 30.52 -5.84
C ARG A 4 -23.19 31.61 -4.77
N ARG A 5 -23.59 31.29 -3.54
CA ARG A 5 -23.56 32.24 -2.41
C ARG A 5 -22.13 32.49 -1.92
N ALA A 6 -21.31 31.45 -1.83
CA ALA A 6 -19.90 31.56 -1.45
C ALA A 6 -19.05 32.38 -2.44
N ALA A 7 -19.44 32.42 -3.72
CA ALA A 7 -18.74 33.22 -4.74
C ALA A 7 -19.08 34.72 -4.71
N ALA A 8 -20.15 35.12 -4.01
CA ALA A 8 -20.61 36.50 -3.93
C ALA A 8 -20.05 37.26 -2.71
N ASP A 9 -19.68 36.56 -1.63
CA ASP A 9 -19.04 37.15 -0.46
C ASP A 9 -17.56 37.39 -0.75
N LYS A 10 -17.23 38.66 -0.98
CA LYS A 10 -15.87 39.18 -1.19
C LYS A 10 -15.06 39.26 0.11
N ASP A 11 -15.25 38.36 1.06
CA ASP A 11 -14.29 38.21 2.16
C ASP A 11 -13.24 37.16 1.77
N PHE A 12 -12.19 37.63 1.11
CA PHE A 12 -11.03 36.83 0.69
C PHE A 12 -10.26 36.19 1.87
N ARG A 13 -10.72 36.34 3.12
CA ARG A 13 -10.11 35.77 4.34
C ARG A 13 -10.69 34.42 4.77
N GLU A 14 -11.88 34.04 4.30
CA GLU A 14 -12.58 32.81 4.76
C GLU A 14 -12.64 31.68 3.73
N ASN A 15 -11.76 31.65 2.72
CA ASN A 15 -11.69 30.53 1.79
C ASN A 15 -11.00 29.27 2.38
N ALA A 16 -11.00 29.11 3.71
CA ALA A 16 -10.54 27.89 4.37
C ALA A 16 -11.22 26.62 3.83
N PRO A 17 -12.55 26.61 3.54
CA PRO A 17 -13.18 25.44 2.93
C PRO A 17 -12.69 25.18 1.49
N LEU A 18 -12.46 26.24 0.71
CA LEU A 18 -11.97 26.12 -0.67
C LEU A 18 -10.51 25.64 -0.71
N ALA A 19 -9.68 26.14 0.21
CA ALA A 19 -8.29 25.72 0.37
C ALA A 19 -8.21 24.27 0.84
N ALA A 20 -9.00 23.87 1.83
CA ALA A 20 -9.07 22.49 2.32
C ALA A 20 -9.56 21.53 1.22
N ALA A 21 -10.57 21.93 0.42
CA ALA A 21 -11.03 21.12 -0.71
C ALA A 21 -9.96 20.98 -1.80
N ARG A 22 -9.18 22.04 -2.07
CA ARG A 22 -8.05 22.01 -3.01
C ARG A 22 -6.90 21.14 -2.52
N GLU A 23 -6.56 21.24 -1.23
CA GLU A 23 -5.51 20.42 -0.60
C GLU A 23 -5.90 18.94 -0.58
N HIS A 24 -7.14 18.63 -0.21
CA HIS A 24 -7.66 17.27 -0.24
C HIS A 24 -7.64 16.69 -1.66
N LYS A 25 -8.04 17.50 -2.66
CA LYS A 25 -7.93 17.11 -4.07
C LYS A 25 -6.48 16.84 -4.48
N ALA A 26 -5.55 17.73 -4.13
CA ALA A 26 -4.13 17.56 -4.44
C ALA A 26 -3.53 16.32 -3.77
N HIS A 27 -3.93 16.02 -2.54
CA HIS A 27 -3.52 14.81 -1.82
C HIS A 27 -4.02 13.54 -2.52
N LEU A 28 -5.29 13.52 -2.94
CA LEU A 28 -5.85 12.41 -3.69
C LEU A 28 -5.17 12.22 -5.05
N GLU A 29 -4.95 13.31 -5.80
CA GLU A 29 -4.24 13.26 -7.08
C GLU A 29 -2.80 12.76 -6.92
N GLY A 30 -2.08 13.17 -5.88
CA GLY A 30 -0.76 12.64 -5.55
C GLY A 30 -0.78 11.14 -5.25
N ARG A 31 -1.77 10.68 -4.47
CA ARG A 31 -1.94 9.27 -4.16
C ARG A 31 -2.31 8.43 -5.38
N ILE A 32 -3.09 8.98 -6.31
CA ILE A 32 -3.38 8.34 -7.60
C ILE A 32 -2.09 8.20 -8.41
N GLN A 33 -1.30 9.26 -8.56
CA GLN A 33 -0.03 9.21 -9.29
C GLN A 33 0.96 8.20 -8.70
N GLU A 34 1.06 8.12 -7.38
CA GLU A 34 1.91 7.13 -6.71
C GLU A 34 1.45 5.69 -7.00
N LEU A 35 0.15 5.44 -6.96
CA LEU A 35 -0.42 4.13 -7.29
C LEU A 35 -0.21 3.78 -8.76
N GLU A 36 -0.43 4.72 -9.67
CA GLU A 36 -0.18 4.54 -11.11
C GLU A 36 1.30 4.26 -11.40
N ALA A 37 2.23 4.99 -10.77
CA ALA A 37 3.66 4.74 -10.90
C ALA A 37 4.07 3.36 -10.35
N THR A 38 3.48 2.96 -9.22
CA THR A 38 3.71 1.64 -8.63
C THR A 38 3.19 0.54 -9.54
N LEU A 39 1.98 0.68 -10.09
CA LEU A 39 1.40 -0.29 -11.02
C LEU A 39 2.18 -0.36 -12.35
N LYS A 40 2.64 0.77 -12.87
CA LYS A 40 3.43 0.83 -14.11
C LYS A 40 4.78 0.14 -13.99
N SER A 41 5.36 0.11 -12.79
CA SER A 41 6.62 -0.58 -12.50
C SER A 41 6.42 -2.01 -12.00
N ALA A 42 5.19 -2.42 -11.68
CA ALA A 42 4.88 -3.75 -11.21
C ALA A 42 5.05 -4.77 -12.35
N THR A 43 5.86 -5.81 -12.10
CA THR A 43 6.03 -6.94 -13.01
C THR A 43 5.30 -8.14 -12.43
N ILE A 44 4.46 -8.80 -13.25
CA ILE A 44 3.77 -10.03 -12.85
C ILE A 44 4.81 -11.14 -12.79
N MET A 45 5.09 -11.64 -11.58
CA MET A 45 5.92 -12.82 -11.41
C MET A 45 5.07 -14.07 -11.69
N ALA A 46 5.50 -14.87 -12.66
CA ALA A 46 4.92 -16.19 -12.88
C ALA A 46 5.34 -17.13 -11.73
N GLU A 47 4.39 -17.93 -11.22
CA GLU A 47 4.67 -19.04 -10.29
C GLU A 47 5.64 -20.01 -10.98
N ASN A 48 6.93 -19.90 -10.64
CA ASN A 48 7.90 -20.88 -11.07
C ASN A 48 7.86 -22.04 -10.08
N GLN A 49 7.19 -23.12 -10.48
CA GLN A 49 7.37 -24.41 -9.85
C GLN A 49 8.80 -24.89 -10.08
N GLY A 50 9.59 -24.90 -9.00
CA GLY A 50 10.87 -25.61 -8.98
C GLY A 50 12.11 -24.73 -9.10
N THR A 51 12.44 -24.02 -8.03
CA THR A 51 13.85 -23.81 -7.68
C THR A 51 14.02 -23.93 -6.18
N SER A 52 15.13 -24.52 -5.72
CA SER A 52 15.57 -24.61 -4.31
C SER A 52 15.76 -23.23 -3.61
N LYS A 53 15.31 -22.14 -4.25
CA LYS A 53 15.41 -20.76 -3.78
C LYS A 53 14.00 -20.20 -3.69
N ILE A 54 13.64 -19.77 -2.49
CA ILE A 54 12.38 -19.12 -2.16
C ILE A 54 12.43 -17.68 -2.71
N LYS A 55 11.39 -17.27 -3.43
CA LYS A 55 11.22 -15.92 -3.99
C LYS A 55 10.02 -15.22 -3.35
N SER A 56 9.88 -13.92 -3.60
CA SER A 56 8.65 -13.21 -3.24
C SER A 56 7.45 -13.79 -4.00
N GLY A 57 6.33 -13.98 -3.30
CA GLY A 57 5.14 -14.69 -3.78
C GLY A 57 5.04 -16.12 -3.23
N ASP A 58 6.15 -16.73 -2.82
CA ASP A 58 6.15 -18.11 -2.35
C ASP A 58 5.59 -18.21 -0.92
N THR A 59 4.83 -19.29 -0.68
CA THR A 59 4.36 -19.67 0.65
C THR A 59 5.38 -20.60 1.29
N VAL A 60 5.86 -20.23 2.48
CA VAL A 60 6.82 -20.98 3.29
C VAL A 60 6.12 -21.51 4.54
N VAL A 61 6.32 -22.79 4.83
CA VAL A 61 5.84 -23.42 6.07
C VAL A 61 7.04 -23.58 7.00
N LEU A 62 6.99 -22.95 8.17
CA LEU A 62 7.96 -23.13 9.24
C LEU A 62 7.40 -24.06 10.30
N TYR A 63 8.26 -24.94 10.80
CA TYR A 63 7.94 -25.78 11.96
C TYR A 63 8.66 -25.21 13.18
N ASP A 64 7.90 -24.84 14.21
CA ASP A 64 8.46 -24.42 15.49
C ASP A 64 8.57 -25.62 16.42
N PHE A 65 9.80 -26.09 16.64
CA PHE A 65 10.10 -27.21 17.54
C PHE A 65 9.81 -26.91 19.02
N SER A 66 9.69 -25.64 19.41
CA SER A 66 9.41 -25.25 20.81
C SER A 66 7.91 -25.29 21.14
N SER A 67 7.06 -24.98 20.16
CA SER A 67 5.60 -24.94 20.32
C SER A 67 4.86 -26.06 19.60
N ASP A 68 5.58 -26.92 18.88
CA ASP A 68 5.08 -28.04 18.08
C ASP A 68 4.01 -27.61 17.04
N LYS A 69 4.20 -26.42 16.48
CA LYS A 69 3.25 -25.76 15.56
C LYS A 69 3.85 -25.52 14.19
N GLN A 70 3.00 -25.65 13.18
CA GLN A 70 3.27 -25.22 11.81
C GLN A 70 2.78 -23.79 11.61
N LEU A 71 3.68 -22.93 11.14
CA LEU A 71 3.43 -21.53 10.83
C LEU A 71 3.54 -21.33 9.31
N HIS A 72 2.52 -20.73 8.71
CA HIS A 72 2.48 -20.45 7.28
C HIS A 72 2.74 -18.97 7.04
N TYR A 73 3.74 -18.66 6.23
CA TYR A 73 4.06 -17.29 5.84
C TYR A 73 4.20 -17.15 4.33
N ILE A 74 3.89 -15.98 3.82
CA ILE A 74 4.08 -15.60 2.41
C ILE A 74 5.15 -14.53 2.37
N LEU A 75 6.21 -14.77 1.60
CA LEU A 75 7.25 -13.76 1.40
C LEU A 75 6.78 -12.72 0.39
N VAL A 76 6.84 -11.45 0.76
CA VAL A 76 6.36 -10.34 -0.07
C VAL A 76 7.38 -9.19 -0.11
N TYR A 77 7.15 -8.20 -0.97
CA TYR A 77 7.96 -6.98 -0.97
C TYR A 77 7.62 -6.09 0.23
N PRO A 78 8.54 -5.18 0.66
CA PRO A 78 8.32 -4.32 1.83
C PRO A 78 6.99 -3.54 1.83
N ARG A 79 6.50 -3.11 0.65
CA ARG A 79 5.23 -2.38 0.52
C ARG A 79 3.98 -3.22 0.80
N GLU A 80 4.10 -4.54 0.78
CA GLU A 80 2.98 -5.48 0.91
C GLU A 80 3.03 -6.27 2.22
N ALA A 81 4.06 -6.01 3.03
CA ALA A 81 4.30 -6.69 4.29
C ALA A 81 3.15 -6.45 5.28
N ASN A 82 2.66 -7.53 5.87
CA ASN A 82 1.63 -7.50 6.88
C ASN A 82 1.80 -8.73 7.78
N PRO A 83 2.56 -8.61 8.89
CA PRO A 83 2.83 -9.72 9.80
C PRO A 83 1.56 -10.35 10.37
N THR A 84 0.54 -9.55 10.65
CA THR A 84 -0.76 -10.03 11.16
C THR A 84 -1.48 -10.94 10.17
N LYS A 85 -1.23 -10.78 8.86
CA LYS A 85 -1.76 -11.63 7.79
C LYS A 85 -0.77 -12.70 7.33
N GLY A 86 0.31 -12.94 8.08
CA GLY A 86 1.35 -13.90 7.70
C GLY A 86 2.17 -13.48 6.48
N ARG A 87 2.19 -12.18 6.13
CA ARG A 87 2.99 -11.65 5.02
C ARG A 87 4.28 -11.02 5.55
N ILE A 88 5.42 -11.62 5.26
CA ILE A 88 6.73 -11.15 5.73
C ILE A 88 7.53 -10.57 4.57
N SER A 89 8.22 -9.45 4.81
CA SER A 89 9.05 -8.83 3.78
C SER A 89 10.35 -9.64 3.54
N ILE A 90 10.73 -9.80 2.27
CA ILE A 90 12.05 -10.34 1.88
C ILE A 90 13.24 -9.50 2.35
N ALA A 91 13.02 -8.23 2.74
CA ALA A 91 14.06 -7.34 3.27
C ALA A 91 14.12 -7.34 4.80
N SER A 92 13.27 -8.12 5.47
CA SER A 92 13.26 -8.20 6.93
C SER A 92 14.40 -9.09 7.43
N PRO A 93 15.16 -8.67 8.46
CA PRO A 93 15.98 -9.60 9.22
C PRO A 93 15.01 -10.45 10.06
N ILE A 94 14.85 -11.72 9.69
CA ILE A 94 14.16 -12.73 10.52
C ILE A 94 15.12 -13.20 11.62
#